data_AF-A0AAW6C5M0-F1
#
_entry.id   AF-A0AAW6C5M0-F1
#
_cell.length_a   1.000
_cell.length_b   1.000
_cell.length_c   1.000
_cell.angle_alpha   90.00
_cell.angle_beta   90.00
_cell.angle_gamma   90.00
#
_symmetry.space_group_name_H-M   'P 1'
#
loop_
_entity.id
_entity.type
_entity.pdbx_description
1 polymer ?
#
loop_
_entity_poly.entity_id
_entity_poly.type
_entity_poly.pdbx_seq_one_letter_code
_entity_poly.pdbx_strand_id
1 'polypeptide(L)'
;MIWDADISFEGFQKRIESWYEGKAFELCDPPINAQFALDLIFKTLIDDKEKYPYLTTMPESTEQTNSIMLDLILTKYSREYRKFKRRKNKC
;
A
#
# COMPACT_ATOMS: atom_id res chain seq x y z
N MET A 1 -12.98 1.62 5.16
CA MET A 1 -12.54 0.51 4.29
C MET A 1 -12.36 -0.73 5.15
N ILE A 2 -12.96 -1.85 4.77
CA ILE A 2 -12.80 -3.13 5.49
C ILE A 2 -11.65 -3.84 4.81
N TRP A 3 -10.50 -3.88 5.48
CA TRP A 3 -9.35 -4.67 5.03
C TRP A 3 -9.55 -6.12 5.42
N ASP A 4 -9.05 -7.05 4.61
CA ASP A 4 -8.89 -8.42 5.06
C ASP A 4 -7.94 -8.45 6.28
N ALA A 5 -8.24 -9.29 7.26
CA ALA A 5 -7.42 -9.45 8.47
C ALA A 5 -5.98 -9.86 8.12
N ASP A 6 -5.79 -10.52 6.97
CA ASP A 6 -4.49 -10.94 6.47
C ASP A 6 -3.65 -9.78 5.89
N ILE A 7 -4.22 -8.58 5.66
CA ILE A 7 -3.44 -7.39 5.27
C ILE A 7 -2.76 -6.81 6.51
N SER A 8 -1.66 -7.43 6.92
CA SER A 8 -0.83 -7.06 8.07
C SER A 8 0.63 -7.44 7.85
N PHE A 9 1.53 -6.92 8.69
CA PHE A 9 2.93 -7.34 8.64
C PHE A 9 3.08 -8.82 9.01
N GLU A 10 2.30 -9.32 9.96
CA GLU A 10 2.27 -10.72 10.34
C GLU A 10 1.76 -11.60 9.19
N GLY A 11 0.69 -11.17 8.50
CA GLY A 11 0.17 -11.86 7.32
C GLY A 11 1.17 -11.89 6.17
N PHE A 12 1.91 -10.79 5.96
CA PHE A 12 2.99 -10.73 4.98
C PHE A 12 4.15 -11.68 5.32
N GLN A 13 4.61 -11.65 6.57
CA GLN A 13 5.70 -12.48 7.05
C GLN A 13 5.35 -13.98 6.94
N LYS A 14 4.13 -14.38 7.29
CA LYS A 14 3.65 -15.76 7.10
C LYS A 14 3.70 -16.21 5.64
N ARG A 15 3.39 -15.34 4.68
CA ARG A 15 3.47 -15.66 3.24
C ARG A 15 4.92 -15.88 2.79
N ILE A 16 5.85 -15.08 3.30
CA ILE A 16 7.29 -15.25 3.06
C ILE A 16 7.77 -16.57 3.66
N GLU A 17 7.45 -16.83 4.92
CA GLU A 17 7.87 -18.05 5.63
C GLU A 17 7.33 -19.31 4.97
N SER A 18 6.04 -19.31 4.59
CA SER A 18 5.41 -20.43 3.87
C SER A 18 6.04 -20.67 2.50
N TRP A 19 6.52 -19.62 1.83
CA TRP A 19 7.20 -19.75 0.54
C TRP A 19 8.59 -20.40 0.68
N TYR A 20 9.32 -20.05 1.72
CA TYR A 20 10.63 -20.63 2.02
C TYR A 20 10.56 -21.97 2.76
N GLU A 21 9.37 -22.40 3.19
CA GLU A 21 9.17 -23.67 3.90
C GLU A 21 9.65 -24.85 3.04
N GLY A 22 10.57 -25.65 3.60
CA GLY A 22 11.17 -26.80 2.91
C GLY A 22 12.20 -26.43 1.82
N LYS A 23 12.52 -25.15 1.63
CA LYS A 23 13.54 -24.69 0.67
C LYS A 23 14.80 -24.26 1.42
N ALA A 24 15.88 -25.04 1.26
CA ALA A 24 17.16 -24.73 1.88
C ALA A 24 17.77 -23.42 1.37
N PHE A 25 17.46 -23.04 0.12
CA PHE A 25 17.84 -21.78 -0.50
C PHE A 25 17.02 -21.56 -1.79
N GLU A 26 16.60 -20.33 -2.07
CA GLU A 26 15.97 -19.96 -3.33
C GLU A 26 16.41 -18.54 -3.75
N LEU A 27 16.84 -18.39 -5.00
CA LEU A 27 17.39 -17.13 -5.55
C LEU A 27 16.33 -16.07 -5.85
N CYS A 28 15.06 -16.45 -5.80
CA CYS A 28 13.95 -15.59 -6.19
C CYS A 28 13.19 -15.09 -4.95
N ASP A 29 12.73 -13.84 -5.02
CA ASP A 29 11.84 -13.28 -4.03
C ASP A 29 10.48 -14.03 -4.04
N PRO A 30 9.80 -14.12 -2.88
CA PRO A 30 8.48 -14.71 -2.79
C PRO A 30 7.51 -14.01 -3.75
N PRO A 31 6.71 -14.73 -4.55
CA PRO A 31 5.70 -14.12 -5.37
C PRO A 31 4.62 -13.51 -4.48
N ILE A 32 4.52 -12.19 -4.49
CA ILE A 32 3.52 -11.45 -3.71
C ILE A 32 2.47 -10.89 -4.68
N ASN A 33 1.19 -11.01 -4.30
CA ASN A 33 0.11 -10.42 -5.07
C ASN A 33 0.24 -8.89 -5.07
N ALA A 34 0.17 -8.26 -6.24
CA ALA A 34 0.34 -6.82 -6.38
C ALA A 34 -0.70 -6.01 -5.58
N GLN A 35 -1.95 -6.46 -5.55
CA GLN A 35 -3.01 -5.83 -4.76
C GLN A 35 -2.74 -5.95 -3.26
N PHE A 36 -2.28 -7.11 -2.79
CA PHE A 36 -1.86 -7.31 -1.40
C PHE A 36 -0.74 -6.33 -0.99
N ALA A 37 0.29 -6.20 -1.82
CA ALA A 37 1.41 -5.29 -1.53
C ALA A 37 0.94 -3.83 -1.47
N LEU A 38 0.08 -3.44 -2.42
CA LEU A 38 -0.52 -2.13 -2.47
C LEU A 38 -1.36 -1.85 -1.21
N ASP A 39 -2.25 -2.77 -0.85
CA ASP A 39 -3.13 -2.65 0.33
C ASP A 39 -2.33 -2.52 1.63
N LEU A 40 -1.26 -3.31 1.79
CA LEU A 40 -0.37 -3.23 2.95
C LEU A 40 0.37 -1.89 3.02
N ILE A 41 0.93 -1.40 1.91
CA ILE A 41 1.56 -0.08 1.85
C ILE A 41 0.55 1.00 2.21
N PHE A 42 -0.67 0.94 1.68
CA PHE A 42 -1.66 1.96 1.94
C PHE A 42 -2.18 1.94 3.38
N LYS A 43 -2.44 0.75 3.93
CA LYS A 43 -2.81 0.58 5.34
C LYS A 43 -1.74 1.18 6.26
N THR A 44 -0.47 0.87 6.04
CA THR A 44 0.64 1.41 6.84
C THR A 44 0.78 2.92 6.71
N LEU A 45 0.59 3.47 5.51
CA LEU A 45 0.57 4.92 5.28
C LEU A 45 -0.58 5.63 6.02
N ILE A 46 -1.73 4.96 6.15
CA ILE A 46 -2.87 5.43 6.92
C ILE A 46 -2.58 5.35 8.41
N ASP A 47 -2.13 4.20 8.89
CA ASP A 47 -1.85 3.96 10.31
C ASP A 47 -0.74 4.93 10.82
N ASP A 48 0.30 5.19 10.00
CA ASP A 48 1.34 6.19 10.26
C ASP A 48 0.82 7.63 10.39
N LYS A 49 -0.30 7.93 9.72
CA LYS A 49 -0.95 9.25 9.74
C LYS A 49 -2.28 9.08 10.45
N GLU A 50 -2.23 9.04 11.78
CA GLU A 50 -3.33 8.78 12.74
C GLU A 50 -4.73 9.37 12.43
N LYS A 51 -4.90 10.31 11.49
CA LYS A 51 -6.20 10.77 11.01
C LYS A 51 -6.14 11.10 9.51
N TYR A 52 -6.48 10.13 8.66
CA TYR A 52 -6.94 10.45 7.31
C TYR A 52 -8.45 10.75 7.34
N PRO A 53 -8.87 12.00 7.05
CA PRO A 53 -10.28 12.40 7.14
C PRO A 53 -11.22 11.59 6.23
N TYR A 54 -10.67 10.96 5.19
CA TYR A 54 -11.41 10.22 4.15
C TYR A 54 -11.81 8.80 4.58
N LEU A 55 -11.39 8.34 5.76
CA LEU A 55 -11.95 7.15 6.42
C LEU A 55 -13.36 7.43 6.99
N THR A 56 -14.18 8.16 6.23
CA THR A 56 -15.58 8.42 6.60
C THR A 56 -16.42 7.16 6.40
N THR A 57 -17.54 7.09 7.09
CA THR A 57 -18.53 6.00 7.02
C THR A 57 -19.27 5.92 5.68
N MET A 58 -19.05 6.84 4.74
CA MET A 58 -19.62 6.75 3.40
C MET A 58 -18.76 5.86 2.49
N PRO A 59 -19.36 4.90 1.76
CA PRO A 59 -18.62 4.08 0.83
C PRO A 59 -18.16 4.95 -0.36
N GLU A 60 -16.87 5.25 -0.41
CA GLU A 60 -16.21 5.75 -1.62
C GLU A 60 -16.24 4.66 -2.70
N SER A 61 -16.31 5.05 -3.97
CA SER A 61 -16.18 4.08 -5.05
C SER A 61 -14.76 3.50 -5.09
N THR A 62 -14.60 2.31 -5.64
CA THR A 62 -13.28 1.66 -5.79
C THR A 62 -12.31 2.56 -6.57
N GLU A 63 -12.79 3.29 -7.57
CA GLU A 63 -11.97 4.22 -8.36
C GLU A 63 -11.48 5.43 -7.53
N GLN A 64 -12.32 5.96 -6.64
CA GLN A 64 -11.95 7.07 -5.75
C GLN A 64 -10.87 6.63 -4.76
N THR A 65 -11.09 5.50 -4.11
CA THR A 65 -10.11 4.85 -3.23
C THR A 65 -8.78 4.65 -3.95
N ASN A 66 -8.78 4.06 -5.15
CA ASN A 66 -7.57 3.78 -5.90
C ASN A 66 -6.82 5.06 -6.29
N SER A 67 -7.55 6.13 -6.62
CA SER A 67 -6.96 7.43 -6.96
C SER A 67 -6.25 8.07 -5.77
N ILE A 68 -6.89 8.03 -4.58
CA ILE A 68 -6.31 8.55 -3.33
C ILE A 68 -5.07 7.73 -2.94
N MET A 69 -5.18 6.41 -3.02
CA MET A 69 -4.11 5.48 -2.72
C MET A 69 -2.89 5.67 -3.60
N LEU A 70 -3.11 5.82 -4.91
CA LEU A 70 -2.05 6.11 -5.85
C LEU A 70 -1.39 7.47 -5.57
N ASP A 71 -2.16 8.53 -5.31
CA ASP A 71 -1.62 9.85 -4.97
C ASP A 71 -0.73 9.80 -3.72
N LEU A 72 -1.15 9.05 -2.70
CA LEU A 72 -0.40 8.91 -1.45
C LEU A 72 0.90 8.13 -1.61
N ILE A 73 0.85 6.99 -2.29
CA ILE A 73 2.03 6.18 -2.59
C ILE A 73 3.02 6.99 -3.42
N LEU A 74 2.57 7.63 -4.50
CA LEU A 74 3.44 8.45 -5.35
C LEU A 74 4.00 9.66 -4.59
N THR A 75 3.21 10.29 -3.72
CA THR A 75 3.69 11.41 -2.91
C THR A 75 4.79 10.98 -1.92
N LYS A 76 4.65 9.82 -1.26
CA LYS A 76 5.64 9.32 -0.28
C LYS A 76 6.88 8.75 -0.97
N TYR A 77 6.75 7.99 -2.06
CA TYR A 77 7.87 7.26 -2.66
C TYR A 77 8.42 7.85 -3.98
N SER A 78 7.62 8.53 -4.81
CA SER A 78 8.08 9.02 -6.12
C SER A 78 8.62 10.45 -6.08
N ARG A 79 9.94 10.60 -6.29
CA ARG A 79 10.59 11.92 -6.40
C ARG A 79 10.09 12.72 -7.60
N GLU A 80 9.91 12.07 -8.75
CA GLU A 80 9.44 12.73 -9.97
C GLU A 80 8.00 13.23 -9.82
N TYR A 81 7.13 12.44 -9.17
CA TYR A 81 5.77 12.88 -8.89
C TYR A 81 5.72 14.09 -7.96
N ARG A 82 6.57 14.12 -6.92
CA ARG A 82 6.71 15.32 -6.06
C ARG A 82 7.18 16.56 -6.84
N LYS A 83 8.11 16.40 -7.80
CA LYS A 83 8.52 17.52 -8.68
C LYS A 83 7.35 17.98 -9.55
N PHE A 84 6.58 17.06 -10.11
CA PHE A 84 5.39 17.35 -10.90
C PHE A 84 4.35 18.18 -10.10
N LYS A 85 3.98 17.75 -8.89
CA LYS A 85 3.07 18.50 -8.00
C LYS A 85 3.56 19.92 -7.70
N ARG A 86 4.86 20.08 -7.40
CA ARG A 86 5.46 21.40 -7.13
C ARG A 86 5.43 22.34 -8.33
N ARG A 87 5.57 21.82 -9.55
CA ARG A 87 5.45 22.63 -10.78
C ARG A 87 4.02 23.09 -10.99
N LYS A 88 3.04 22.20 -10.77
CA LYS A 88 1.62 22.51 -10.91
C LYS A 88 1.14 23.55 -9.88
N ASN A 89 1.64 23.50 -8.65
CA ASN A 89 1.29 24.45 -7.58
C ASN A 89 2.00 25.82 -7.68
N LYS A 90 2.94 25.97 -8.63
CA LYS A 90 3.64 27.25 -8.90
C LYS A 90 2.99 28.05 -10.03
N CYS A 91 1.87 27.58 -10.57
CA CYS A 91 1.03 28.30 -11.52
C CYS A 91 -0.15 28.94 -10.78
#